data_AF-A0AAD6UDG7-F1
#
_entry.id   AF-A0AAD6UDG7-F1
#
_cell.length_a   1.000
_cell.length_b   1.000
_cell.length_c   1.000
_cell.angle_alpha   90.00
_cell.angle_beta   90.00
_cell.angle_gamma   90.00
#
_symmetry.space_group_name_H-M   'P 1'
#
loop_
_entity.id
_entity.type
_entity.pdbx_description
1 polymer ?
#
loop_
_entity_poly.entity_id
_entity_poly.type
_entity_poly.pdbx_seq_one_letter_code
_entity_poly.pdbx_strand_id
1 'polypeptide(L)'
;MTKSHACLKYPQNITGQEITSICYCYGLGPYIADYPEQVLLACVVQGWCARCTASNKDLDGPGGRRTQAHTEALFEALDHGTMWDEYGVVPDVLPFTWDFPRADIYELLSPDLLHQVIKGTFKDHLVAWVGEYLENTHGKAKAKKIMADIDRRIAAVPPFPGLRRFPEGRGFKQWTGDDSKALMKVYLPALEGHVPAQMLRAFSAFLDFCYPVRRNAIDEATLTAIDAALARYHHEREIFVESVVCPNGFCLPRQHSLTHYRYLVQQFGAPNGLCSSITESKHIKAVKQPWRRSSRYEALSQMLTINDRLDKLAASRVDFMQRGMLDGPSARAQVVPNPPPVVDNEEDDDDGGAIDERKILGEVLMSKTPIRRYPRDPIALAQYLDLPQLPTLIRRFLYLQNHPEHDIDAVPLDLVPLDDCPDPPSKIQVFPSAIAKFYAPSDQSGVRGMLRERIRAVRSWRGGPPRYDCVFVEGDPDLPGFRGLLAARVLLFMSFKYLGITYPCALVTWFSTIGDEPCPDIGMWMVEPDIDHRGRRVMDIIHLDTILRGAHLIGIYGKAYLPRHFKHSDTLDRFKAFYINKYAE
;
A
#
# COMPACT_ATOMS: atom_id res chain seq x y z
N MET A 1 20.21 37.94 -22.26
CA MET A 1 21.66 37.87 -22.56
C MET A 1 21.92 36.64 -23.40
N THR A 2 22.54 36.86 -24.55
CA THR A 2 22.92 35.91 -25.60
C THR A 2 23.72 34.72 -25.05
N LYS A 3 23.16 33.51 -25.06
CA LYS A 3 23.91 32.26 -24.92
C LYS A 3 24.17 31.66 -26.31
N SER A 4 25.44 31.53 -26.65
CA SER A 4 25.96 30.97 -27.89
C SER A 4 25.52 29.52 -28.05
N HIS A 5 25.07 29.19 -29.26
CA HIS A 5 24.63 27.84 -29.61
C HIS A 5 25.84 27.04 -30.09
N ALA A 6 26.30 26.06 -29.31
CA ALA A 6 27.22 25.04 -29.81
C ALA A 6 26.41 23.96 -30.55
N CYS A 7 26.35 24.07 -31.88
CA CYS A 7 25.74 23.09 -32.77
C CYS A 7 26.82 22.13 -33.24
N LEU A 8 26.70 20.83 -32.92
CA LEU A 8 27.52 19.78 -33.56
C LEU A 8 27.10 19.67 -35.03
N LYS A 9 27.76 20.44 -35.90
CA LYS A 9 27.58 20.38 -37.35
C LYS A 9 28.42 19.22 -37.90
N TYR A 10 27.75 18.17 -38.40
CA TYR A 10 28.40 17.23 -39.32
C TYR A 10 28.44 17.87 -40.72
N PRO A 11 29.61 18.05 -41.35
CA PRO A 11 29.67 18.56 -42.71
C PRO A 11 29.29 17.45 -43.69
N GLN A 12 28.09 17.51 -44.25
CA GLN A 12 27.81 16.84 -45.52
C GLN A 12 28.06 17.85 -46.64
N ASN A 13 29.17 17.65 -47.36
CA ASN A 13 29.42 18.33 -48.63
C ASN A 13 28.44 17.80 -49.68
N ILE A 14 27.32 18.49 -49.86
CA ILE A 14 26.48 18.34 -51.05
C ILE A 14 26.21 19.74 -51.60
N THR A 15 26.60 19.90 -52.85
CA THR A 15 26.53 21.11 -53.67
C THR A 15 25.10 21.63 -53.81
N GLY A 16 24.89 22.91 -53.47
CA GLY A 16 23.89 23.75 -54.12
C GLY A 16 22.41 23.51 -53.81
N GLN A 17 22.01 23.44 -52.54
CA GLN A 17 20.62 23.62 -52.10
C GLN A 17 20.60 24.21 -50.67
N GLU A 18 19.61 25.06 -50.36
CA GLU A 18 19.44 25.71 -49.06
C GLU A 18 19.68 24.73 -47.90
N ILE A 19 20.68 25.04 -47.07
CA ILE A 19 21.02 24.24 -45.89
C ILE A 19 19.91 24.42 -44.87
N THR A 20 18.88 23.58 -44.94
CA THR A 20 17.97 23.34 -43.83
C THR A 20 18.72 22.49 -42.81
N SER A 21 19.37 23.14 -41.85
CA SER A 21 20.02 22.45 -40.75
C SER A 21 18.96 21.79 -39.87
N ILE A 22 18.76 20.49 -40.03
CA ILE A 22 17.95 19.67 -39.11
C ILE A 22 18.70 19.61 -37.78
N CYS A 23 18.19 20.31 -36.78
CA CYS A 23 18.74 20.29 -35.42
C CYS A 23 18.10 19.15 -34.63
N TYR A 24 18.87 18.10 -34.37
CA TYR A 24 18.46 17.07 -33.41
C TYR A 24 18.68 17.59 -32.00
N CYS A 25 17.58 17.89 -31.30
CA CYS A 25 17.62 18.27 -29.89
C CYS A 25 17.52 17.00 -29.04
N TYR A 26 18.64 16.55 -28.50
CA TYR A 26 18.66 15.49 -27.49
C TYR A 26 18.40 16.12 -26.11
N GLY A 27 17.38 15.62 -25.41
CA GLY A 27 17.11 15.95 -24.01
C GLY A 27 17.32 14.71 -23.16
N LEU A 28 17.93 14.88 -21.98
CA LEU A 28 17.97 13.82 -20.97
C LEU A 28 16.72 13.92 -20.10
N GLY A 29 16.04 12.79 -19.89
CA GLY A 29 14.88 12.70 -19.02
C GLY A 29 15.26 12.68 -17.54
N PRO A 30 14.27 12.56 -16.63
CA PRO A 30 14.51 12.39 -15.21
C PRO A 30 15.46 11.22 -14.92
N TYR A 31 16.43 11.44 -14.04
CA TYR A 31 17.41 10.44 -13.63
C TYR A 31 16.95 9.77 -12.33
N ILE A 32 16.76 8.46 -12.37
CA ILE A 32 16.34 7.64 -11.23
C ILE A 32 17.59 7.16 -10.50
N ALA A 33 17.76 7.61 -9.26
CA ALA A 33 18.92 7.32 -8.43
C ALA A 33 18.51 7.35 -6.96
N ASP A 34 19.09 6.46 -6.16
CA ASP A 34 19.02 6.56 -4.71
C ASP A 34 19.86 7.74 -4.19
N TYR A 35 19.83 8.03 -2.89
CA TYR A 35 20.53 9.21 -2.37
C TYR A 35 22.06 9.17 -2.58
N PRO A 36 22.80 8.10 -2.23
CA PRO A 36 24.21 7.98 -2.56
C PRO A 36 24.52 8.18 -4.05
N GLU A 37 23.69 7.64 -4.95
CA GLU A 37 23.84 7.81 -6.38
C GLU A 37 23.55 9.25 -6.82
N GLN A 38 22.52 9.90 -6.26
CA GLN A 38 22.24 11.32 -6.48
C GLN A 38 23.43 12.20 -6.08
N VAL A 39 24.06 11.91 -4.94
CA VAL A 39 25.24 12.61 -4.44
C VAL A 39 26.40 12.49 -5.43
N LEU A 40 26.65 11.27 -5.93
CA LEU A 40 27.68 10.99 -6.94
C LEU A 40 27.42 11.73 -8.25
N LEU A 41 26.19 11.63 -8.79
CA LEU A 41 25.81 12.22 -10.08
C LEU A 41 25.88 13.74 -10.07
N ALA A 42 25.48 14.35 -8.94
CA ALA A 42 25.46 15.80 -8.76
C ALA A 42 26.82 16.37 -8.30
N CYS A 43 27.80 15.50 -8.04
CA CYS A 43 29.12 15.86 -7.51
C CYS A 43 29.03 16.70 -6.23
N VAL A 44 28.14 16.29 -5.32
CA VAL A 44 27.95 16.93 -4.01
C VAL A 44 28.56 16.10 -2.90
N VAL A 45 28.84 16.73 -1.77
CA VAL A 45 29.40 16.07 -0.59
C VAL A 45 28.29 15.29 0.13
N GLN A 46 28.61 14.07 0.59
CA GLN A 46 27.66 13.25 1.33
C GLN A 46 27.18 13.97 2.60
N GLY A 47 25.86 14.06 2.76
CA GLY A 47 25.19 14.75 3.87
C GLY A 47 24.48 16.02 3.41
N TRP A 48 24.78 16.51 2.21
CA TRP A 48 24.13 17.65 1.58
C TRP A 48 22.96 17.25 0.70
N CYS A 49 22.04 18.18 0.44
CA CYS A 49 21.01 17.98 -0.56
C CYS A 49 21.59 18.15 -1.97
N ALA A 50 21.34 17.17 -2.83
CA ALA A 50 21.73 17.24 -4.24
C ALA A 50 20.91 18.26 -5.06
N ARG A 51 19.78 18.76 -4.52
CA ARG A 51 18.86 19.66 -5.25
C ARG A 51 18.83 21.10 -4.73
N CYS A 52 19.16 21.33 -3.47
CA CYS A 52 19.14 22.66 -2.87
C CYS A 52 20.47 23.00 -2.20
N THR A 53 20.59 24.25 -1.77
CA THR A 53 21.78 24.79 -1.10
C THR A 53 21.64 24.81 0.42
N ALA A 54 20.62 24.13 0.99
CA ALA A 54 20.46 24.03 2.44
C ALA A 54 21.70 23.40 3.07
N SER A 55 22.09 23.91 4.24
CA SER A 55 23.29 23.45 4.95
C SER A 55 23.11 22.01 5.42
N ASN A 56 24.15 21.18 5.33
CA ASN A 56 24.12 19.84 5.93
C ASN A 56 24.01 19.87 7.48
N LYS A 57 24.18 21.03 8.11
CA LYS A 57 23.99 21.26 9.55
C LYS A 57 22.58 21.77 9.90
N ASP A 58 21.80 22.16 8.89
CA ASP A 58 20.42 22.62 9.03
C ASP A 58 19.70 22.46 7.68
N LEU A 59 19.30 21.23 7.37
CA LEU A 59 18.66 20.91 6.09
C LEU A 59 17.23 21.47 5.98
N ASP A 60 16.57 21.75 7.10
CA ASP A 60 15.25 22.39 7.10
C ASP A 60 15.35 23.93 7.06
N GLY A 61 16.56 24.47 7.20
CA GLY A 61 16.86 25.88 7.13
C GLY A 61 16.74 26.48 5.71
N PRO A 62 17.12 27.76 5.55
CA PRO A 62 17.03 28.44 4.27
C PRO A 62 17.93 27.76 3.23
N GLY A 63 17.37 27.54 2.04
CA GLY A 63 18.08 26.96 0.92
C GLY A 63 17.51 27.42 -0.41
N GLY A 64 18.39 27.83 -1.32
CA GLY A 64 18.05 28.09 -2.71
C GLY A 64 18.13 26.81 -3.55
N ARG A 65 17.80 26.93 -4.84
CA ARG A 65 17.95 25.81 -5.78
C ARG A 65 19.42 25.66 -6.19
N ARG A 66 19.93 24.44 -6.18
CA ARG A 66 21.22 24.12 -6.79
C ARG A 66 21.05 24.04 -8.31
N THR A 67 21.92 24.70 -9.04
CA THR A 67 21.92 24.73 -10.52
C THR A 67 23.36 24.70 -11.02
N GLN A 68 23.57 24.37 -12.28
CA GLN A 68 24.88 24.45 -12.91
C GLN A 68 25.46 25.86 -12.79
N ALA A 69 24.65 26.90 -13.02
CA ALA A 69 25.08 28.29 -12.87
C ALA A 69 25.51 28.63 -11.43
N HIS A 70 24.87 28.04 -10.41
CA HIS A 70 25.32 28.17 -9.03
C HIS A 70 26.68 27.51 -8.85
N THR A 71 26.87 26.26 -9.31
CA THR A 71 28.16 25.55 -9.20
C THR A 71 29.29 26.26 -9.96
N GLU A 72 29.01 26.79 -11.16
CA GLU A 72 29.95 27.64 -11.94
C GLU A 72 30.38 28.88 -11.14
N ALA A 73 29.43 29.59 -10.54
CA ALA A 73 29.74 30.76 -9.72
C ALA A 73 30.60 30.41 -8.50
N LEU A 74 30.42 29.23 -7.89
CA LEU A 74 31.27 28.79 -6.79
C LEU A 74 32.70 28.47 -7.25
N PHE A 75 32.87 27.81 -8.40
CA PHE A 75 34.20 27.55 -8.98
C PHE A 75 34.97 28.84 -9.31
N GLU A 76 34.27 29.88 -9.74
CA GLU A 76 34.90 31.17 -10.06
C GLU A 76 35.26 31.98 -8.81
N ALA A 77 34.50 31.83 -7.71
CA ALA A 77 34.55 32.75 -6.57
C ALA A 77 35.23 32.19 -5.31
N LEU A 78 35.26 30.86 -5.10
CA LEU A 78 35.62 30.26 -3.82
C LEU A 78 36.80 29.29 -3.93
N ASP A 79 37.54 29.12 -2.83
CA ASP A 79 38.54 28.06 -2.73
C ASP A 79 37.92 26.69 -2.47
N HIS A 80 38.71 25.64 -2.70
CA HIS A 80 38.26 24.25 -2.62
C HIS A 80 37.73 23.87 -1.23
N GLY A 81 38.30 24.44 -0.15
CA GLY A 81 37.87 24.17 1.22
C GLY A 81 36.49 24.74 1.48
N THR A 82 36.27 26.01 1.15
CA THR A 82 34.96 26.65 1.30
C THR A 82 33.89 25.99 0.43
N MET A 83 34.20 25.60 -0.81
CA MET A 83 33.25 24.87 -1.67
C MET A 83 32.78 23.56 -1.04
N TRP A 84 33.71 22.80 -0.45
CA TRP A 84 33.43 21.52 0.19
C TRP A 84 32.66 21.69 1.50
N ASP A 85 33.16 22.55 2.41
CA ASP A 85 32.67 22.65 3.78
C ASP A 85 31.41 23.51 3.93
N GLU A 86 31.24 24.56 3.11
CA GLU A 86 30.14 25.52 3.23
C GLU A 86 29.05 25.36 2.17
N TYR A 87 29.36 24.75 1.02
CA TYR A 87 28.42 24.58 -0.10
C TYR A 87 28.19 23.13 -0.51
N GLY A 88 28.97 22.19 0.04
CA GLY A 88 28.85 20.76 -0.26
C GLY A 88 29.10 20.42 -1.72
N VAL A 89 29.97 21.16 -2.40
CA VAL A 89 30.39 20.88 -3.79
C VAL A 89 31.76 20.20 -3.76
N VAL A 90 31.89 19.11 -4.52
CA VAL A 90 33.19 18.46 -4.71
C VAL A 90 34.02 19.28 -5.72
N PRO A 91 35.16 19.85 -5.33
CA PRO A 91 36.02 20.59 -6.26
C PRO A 91 36.61 19.65 -7.31
N ASP A 92 36.98 20.18 -8.47
CA ASP A 92 37.64 19.48 -9.58
C ASP A 92 36.84 18.32 -10.23
N VAL A 93 35.58 18.11 -9.85
CA VAL A 93 34.72 17.10 -10.45
C VAL A 93 33.48 17.76 -11.03
N LEU A 94 33.26 17.53 -12.32
CA LEU A 94 32.09 18.02 -13.03
C LEU A 94 31.06 16.89 -13.18
N PRO A 95 29.75 17.18 -12.97
CA PRO A 95 28.69 16.27 -13.34
C PRO A 95 28.80 15.80 -14.79
N PHE A 96 28.42 14.55 -15.07
CA PHE A 96 28.50 14.02 -16.43
C PHE A 96 27.62 14.78 -17.44
N THR A 97 26.65 15.55 -16.96
CA THR A 97 25.78 16.37 -17.79
C THR A 97 26.28 17.80 -18.03
N TRP A 98 27.47 18.15 -17.53
CA TRP A 98 27.97 19.54 -17.51
C TRP A 98 27.98 20.24 -18.88
N ASP A 99 28.38 19.52 -19.92
CA ASP A 99 28.47 20.06 -21.29
C ASP A 99 27.17 19.90 -22.09
N PHE A 100 26.10 19.37 -21.47
CA PHE A 100 24.81 19.18 -22.13
C PHE A 100 23.93 20.42 -21.95
N PRO A 101 23.66 21.22 -23.01
CA PRO A 101 23.06 22.56 -22.86
C PRO A 101 21.63 22.61 -22.28
N ARG A 102 20.97 21.45 -22.13
CA ARG A 102 19.59 21.29 -21.65
C ARG A 102 19.45 20.13 -20.66
N ALA A 103 20.52 19.75 -19.98
CA ALA A 103 20.51 18.68 -19.01
C ALA A 103 21.30 19.09 -17.77
N ASP A 104 20.75 19.99 -16.97
CA ASP A 104 21.33 20.28 -15.67
C ASP A 104 20.98 19.14 -14.70
N ILE A 105 21.99 18.42 -14.21
CA ILE A 105 21.78 17.26 -13.32
C ILE A 105 20.96 17.62 -12.09
N TYR A 106 21.14 18.83 -11.53
CA TYR A 106 20.45 19.29 -10.33
C TYR A 106 18.94 19.45 -10.57
N GLU A 107 18.54 19.62 -11.83
CA GLU A 107 17.14 19.64 -12.24
C GLU A 107 16.62 18.22 -12.46
N LEU A 108 17.41 17.36 -13.09
CA LEU A 108 17.03 16.03 -13.58
C LEU A 108 16.84 14.96 -12.49
N LEU A 109 17.35 15.13 -11.27
CA LEU A 109 17.22 14.11 -10.22
C LEU A 109 15.75 13.86 -9.82
N SER A 110 15.21 12.69 -10.15
CA SER A 110 13.81 12.34 -9.86
C SER A 110 13.57 11.99 -8.37
N PRO A 111 12.32 12.06 -7.87
CA PRO A 111 11.98 11.58 -6.54
C PRO A 111 12.08 10.06 -6.48
N ASP A 112 12.58 9.53 -5.36
CA ASP A 112 12.67 8.08 -5.15
C ASP A 112 11.88 7.63 -3.93
N LEU A 113 10.65 7.16 -4.15
CA LEU A 113 9.75 6.69 -3.10
C LEU A 113 10.38 5.55 -2.27
N LEU A 114 11.16 4.67 -2.90
CA LEU A 114 11.64 3.48 -2.23
C LEU A 114 12.74 3.81 -1.22
N HIS A 115 13.80 4.51 -1.64
CA HIS A 115 14.90 4.80 -0.71
C HIS A 115 14.65 6.04 0.13
N GLN A 116 13.92 7.05 -0.34
CA GLN A 116 13.69 8.27 0.44
C GLN A 116 12.54 8.11 1.44
N VAL A 117 11.36 7.67 0.97
CA VAL A 117 10.13 7.64 1.77
C VAL A 117 10.03 6.34 2.57
N ILE A 118 10.06 5.19 1.88
CA ILE A 118 9.75 3.88 2.47
C ILE A 118 10.93 3.34 3.29
N LYS A 119 12.10 3.12 2.67
CA LYS A 119 13.28 2.61 3.38
C LYS A 119 13.89 3.72 4.26
N GLY A 120 14.04 4.92 3.72
CA GLY A 120 14.67 6.04 4.42
C GLY A 120 13.84 6.54 5.60
N THR A 121 12.81 7.32 5.32
CA THR A 121 12.05 8.03 6.36
C THR A 121 11.27 7.09 7.27
N PHE A 122 10.53 6.12 6.73
CA PHE A 122 9.75 5.22 7.57
C PHE A 122 10.62 4.19 8.31
N LYS A 123 11.35 3.36 7.57
CA LYS A 123 12.01 2.18 8.15
C LYS A 123 13.33 2.52 8.85
N ASP A 124 14.24 3.23 8.20
CA ASP A 124 15.57 3.50 8.75
C ASP A 124 15.57 4.65 9.76
N HIS A 125 14.55 5.52 9.74
CA HIS A 125 14.40 6.62 10.71
C HIS A 125 13.27 6.37 11.70
N LEU A 126 12.01 6.57 11.32
CA LEU A 126 10.89 6.55 12.27
C LEU A 126 10.79 5.25 13.08
N VAL A 127 10.91 4.09 12.44
CA VAL A 127 10.90 2.78 13.10
C VAL A 127 12.11 2.61 14.04
N ALA A 128 13.31 3.03 13.62
CA ALA A 128 14.52 2.94 14.43
C ALA A 128 14.42 3.85 15.66
N TRP A 129 13.92 5.07 15.47
CA TRP A 129 13.71 6.07 16.50
C TRP A 129 12.74 5.64 17.59
N VAL A 130 11.70 4.86 17.26
CA VAL A 130 10.85 4.24 18.29
C VAL A 130 11.66 3.29 19.19
N GLY A 131 12.56 2.49 18.60
CA GLY A 131 13.45 1.62 19.36
C GLY A 131 14.36 2.41 20.31
N GLU A 132 15.01 3.45 19.79
CA GLU A 132 15.89 4.33 20.56
C GLU A 132 15.13 5.08 21.66
N TYR A 133 13.95 5.63 21.36
CA TYR A 133 13.07 6.27 22.33
C TYR A 133 12.76 5.34 23.51
N LEU A 134 12.38 4.09 23.22
CA LEU A 134 12.05 3.13 24.26
C LEU A 134 13.27 2.76 25.10
N GLU A 135 14.46 2.62 24.49
CA GLU A 135 15.70 2.37 25.22
C GLU A 135 16.08 3.55 26.13
N ASN A 136 16.01 4.78 25.62
CA ASN A 136 16.31 6.00 26.37
C ASN A 136 15.35 6.21 27.53
N THR A 137 14.05 5.99 27.30
CA THR A 137 12.99 6.27 28.29
C THR A 137 12.83 5.18 29.35
N HIS A 138 13.08 3.91 28.99
CA HIS A 138 12.74 2.77 29.84
C HIS A 138 13.93 1.85 30.16
N GLY A 139 15.08 2.05 29.52
CA GLY A 139 16.23 1.16 29.59
C GLY A 139 16.04 -0.11 28.74
N LYS A 140 17.16 -0.68 28.29
CA LYS A 140 17.21 -1.81 27.33
C LYS A 140 16.31 -2.99 27.70
N ALA A 141 16.26 -3.38 28.97
CA ALA A 141 15.49 -4.55 29.41
C ALA A 141 13.98 -4.34 29.28
N LYS A 142 13.47 -3.15 29.63
CA LYS A 142 12.04 -2.82 29.52
C LYS A 142 11.67 -2.46 28.08
N ALA A 143 12.54 -1.75 27.37
CA ALA A 143 12.40 -1.50 25.93
C ALA A 143 12.21 -2.81 25.14
N LYS A 144 13.02 -3.84 25.42
CA LYS A 144 12.89 -5.16 24.80
C LYS A 144 11.53 -5.82 25.08
N LYS A 145 10.97 -5.65 26.29
CA LYS A 145 9.64 -6.17 26.64
C LYS A 145 8.52 -5.45 25.89
N ILE A 146 8.63 -4.11 25.78
CA ILE A 146 7.68 -3.28 25.03
C ILE A 146 7.75 -3.60 23.53
N MET A 147 8.95 -3.68 22.95
CA MET A 147 9.12 -4.02 21.55
C MET A 147 8.55 -5.41 21.23
N ALA A 148 8.77 -6.40 22.11
CA ALA A 148 8.14 -7.70 21.97
C ALA A 148 6.61 -7.66 22.04
N ASP A 149 6.02 -6.66 22.72
CA ASP A 149 4.58 -6.44 22.72
C ASP A 149 4.09 -5.80 21.42
N ILE A 150 4.80 -4.79 20.93
CA ILE A 150 4.56 -4.19 19.62
C ILE A 150 4.57 -5.28 18.54
N ASP A 151 5.56 -6.19 18.57
CA ASP A 151 5.65 -7.33 17.66
C ASP A 151 4.45 -8.28 17.77
N ARG A 152 3.98 -8.55 19.00
CA ARG A 152 2.77 -9.37 19.21
C ARG A 152 1.51 -8.68 18.67
N ARG A 153 1.39 -7.37 18.83
CA ARG A 153 0.28 -6.57 18.28
C ARG A 153 0.29 -6.61 16.76
N ILE A 154 1.45 -6.45 16.13
CA ILE A 154 1.62 -6.63 14.68
C ILE A 154 1.21 -8.05 14.25
N ALA A 155 1.63 -9.08 14.98
CA ALA A 155 1.29 -10.48 14.68
C ALA A 155 -0.20 -10.82 14.86
N ALA A 156 -0.90 -10.06 15.70
CA ALA A 156 -2.32 -10.20 15.98
C ALA A 156 -3.22 -9.54 14.92
N VAL A 157 -2.66 -8.76 13.98
CA VAL A 157 -3.46 -8.13 12.93
C VAL A 157 -4.21 -9.19 12.09
N PRO A 158 -5.53 -9.03 11.86
CA PRO A 158 -6.31 -9.97 11.06
C PRO A 158 -5.76 -10.12 9.65
N PRO A 159 -6.02 -11.26 8.97
CA PRO A 159 -5.59 -11.45 7.59
C PRO A 159 -6.43 -10.55 6.67
N PHE A 160 -5.78 -9.92 5.69
CA PHE A 160 -6.45 -9.11 4.66
C PHE A 160 -5.88 -9.44 3.27
N PRO A 161 -6.68 -9.52 2.20
CA PRO A 161 -6.18 -9.80 0.85
C PRO A 161 -5.07 -8.82 0.44
N GLY A 162 -3.96 -9.34 -0.11
CA GLY A 162 -2.82 -8.52 -0.54
C GLY A 162 -1.99 -7.89 0.59
N LEU A 163 -2.36 -8.09 1.86
CA LEU A 163 -1.58 -7.63 3.00
C LEU A 163 -0.75 -8.77 3.59
N ARG A 164 0.58 -8.63 3.49
CA ARG A 164 1.53 -9.57 4.10
C ARG A 164 1.34 -9.64 5.62
N ARG A 165 1.32 -10.86 6.15
CA ARG A 165 1.28 -11.12 7.60
C ARG A 165 2.68 -11.17 8.21
N PHE A 166 2.72 -10.87 9.50
CA PHE A 166 3.94 -10.85 10.31
C PHE A 166 3.79 -11.74 11.56
N PRO A 167 3.83 -13.08 11.42
CA PRO A 167 3.55 -13.99 12.54
C PRO A 167 4.47 -13.82 13.75
N GLU A 168 5.71 -13.37 13.53
CA GLU A 168 6.72 -13.11 14.56
C GLU A 168 6.97 -11.60 14.78
N GLY A 169 6.06 -10.75 14.29
CA GLY A 169 6.25 -9.30 14.29
C GLY A 169 7.38 -8.89 13.36
N ARG A 170 8.25 -8.00 13.84
CA ARG A 170 9.25 -7.30 13.02
C ARG A 170 10.64 -7.95 12.99
N GLY A 171 10.82 -9.10 13.63
CA GLY A 171 12.13 -9.72 13.91
C GLY A 171 12.94 -10.25 12.71
N PHE A 172 12.84 -9.66 11.51
CA PHE A 172 13.56 -10.11 10.32
C PHE A 172 14.99 -9.59 10.28
N LYS A 173 15.93 -10.46 9.88
CA LYS A 173 17.35 -10.10 9.68
C LYS A 173 17.56 -9.18 8.47
N GLN A 174 16.72 -9.28 7.44
CA GLN A 174 16.77 -8.46 6.23
C GLN A 174 15.35 -8.05 5.86
N TRP A 175 15.15 -6.76 5.65
CA TRP A 175 13.87 -6.18 5.25
C TRP A 175 13.88 -5.87 3.76
N THR A 176 12.89 -6.38 3.02
CA THR A 176 12.64 -5.96 1.64
C THR A 176 11.82 -4.66 1.61
N GLY A 177 11.73 -4.04 0.43
CA GLY A 177 10.85 -2.90 0.21
C GLY A 177 9.38 -3.23 0.48
N ASP A 178 8.94 -4.44 0.10
CA ASP A 178 7.56 -4.88 0.30
C ASP A 178 7.26 -5.21 1.77
N ASP A 179 8.25 -5.74 2.52
CA ASP A 179 8.11 -5.89 3.98
C ASP A 179 7.88 -4.54 4.65
N SER A 180 8.61 -3.52 4.22
CA SER A 180 8.47 -2.16 4.76
C SER A 180 7.10 -1.58 4.44
N LYS A 181 6.63 -1.68 3.20
CA LYS A 181 5.27 -1.25 2.80
C LYS A 181 4.18 -1.96 3.59
N ALA A 182 4.28 -3.28 3.78
CA ALA A 182 3.31 -4.03 4.55
C ALA A 182 3.32 -3.63 6.03
N LEU A 183 4.51 -3.42 6.61
CA LEU A 183 4.64 -2.94 7.99
C LEU A 183 4.00 -1.55 8.17
N MET A 184 4.17 -0.63 7.21
CA MET A 184 3.55 0.72 7.26
C MET A 184 2.03 0.66 7.48
N LYS A 185 1.37 -0.35 6.91
CA LYS A 185 -0.09 -0.52 7.00
C LYS A 185 -0.56 -0.93 8.40
N VAL A 186 0.32 -1.46 9.25
CA VAL A 186 -0.06 -2.09 10.52
C VAL A 186 0.70 -1.58 11.74
N TYR A 187 1.78 -0.82 11.53
CA TYR A 187 2.69 -0.44 12.60
C TYR A 187 2.12 0.63 13.53
N LEU A 188 1.45 1.65 12.98
CA LEU A 188 0.95 2.78 13.76
C LEU A 188 -0.01 2.35 14.89
N PRO A 189 -1.07 1.54 14.64
CA PRO A 189 -1.93 1.05 15.73
C PRO A 189 -1.20 0.21 16.79
N ALA A 190 -0.12 -0.48 16.42
CA ALA A 190 0.64 -1.29 17.37
C ALA A 190 1.43 -0.45 18.39
N LEU A 191 1.73 0.82 18.07
CA LEU A 191 2.47 1.75 18.93
C LEU A 191 1.63 2.37 20.04
N GLU A 192 0.31 2.39 19.87
CA GLU A 192 -0.62 3.06 20.79
C GLU A 192 -0.41 2.62 22.24
N GLY A 193 -0.31 3.57 23.17
CA GLY A 193 -0.12 3.28 24.60
C GLY A 193 1.31 2.90 25.01
N HIS A 194 2.24 2.74 24.05
CA HIS A 194 3.67 2.51 24.31
C HIS A 194 4.54 3.74 24.01
N VAL A 195 4.06 4.68 23.19
CA VAL A 195 4.78 5.92 22.82
C VAL A 195 3.91 7.17 23.08
N PRO A 196 4.49 8.38 23.14
CA PRO A 196 3.74 9.62 23.32
C PRO A 196 2.79 9.90 22.16
N ALA A 197 1.69 10.60 22.45
CA ALA A 197 0.67 10.97 21.47
C ALA A 197 1.25 11.74 20.26
N GLN A 198 2.17 12.69 20.50
CA GLN A 198 2.86 13.44 19.45
C GLN A 198 3.65 12.54 18.49
N MET A 199 4.24 11.45 18.99
CA MET A 199 4.93 10.47 18.14
C MET A 199 3.94 9.72 17.24
N LEU A 200 2.76 9.36 17.76
CA LEU A 200 1.70 8.76 16.94
C LEU A 200 1.24 9.74 15.84
N ARG A 201 1.06 11.02 16.18
CA ARG A 201 0.71 12.07 15.21
C ARG A 201 1.80 12.29 14.17
N ALA A 202 3.08 12.20 14.53
CA ALA A 202 4.19 12.26 13.58
C ALA A 202 4.13 11.10 12.56
N PHE A 203 3.90 9.87 13.02
CA PHE A 203 3.68 8.74 12.12
C PHE A 203 2.42 8.92 11.26
N SER A 204 1.32 9.38 11.86
CA SER A 204 0.07 9.61 11.13
C SER A 204 0.25 10.65 10.02
N ALA A 205 0.85 11.81 10.33
CA ALA A 205 1.15 12.87 9.37
C ALA A 205 2.12 12.40 8.27
N PHE A 206 3.12 11.59 8.62
CA PHE A 206 4.01 10.99 7.63
C PHE A 206 3.27 10.03 6.68
N LEU A 207 2.37 9.18 7.20
CA LEU A 207 1.57 8.28 6.36
C LEU A 207 0.58 9.06 5.48
N ASP A 208 -0.02 10.12 6.02
CA ASP A 208 -0.86 11.07 5.27
C ASP A 208 -0.08 11.82 4.18
N PHE A 209 1.24 11.95 4.28
CA PHE A 209 2.11 12.41 3.19
C PHE A 209 2.43 11.26 2.22
N CYS A 210 2.85 10.10 2.75
CA CYS A 210 3.40 8.99 2.00
C CYS A 210 2.39 8.36 1.02
N TYR A 211 1.15 8.15 1.44
CA TYR A 211 0.15 7.50 0.57
C TYR A 211 -0.29 8.39 -0.60
N PRO A 212 -0.53 9.71 -0.43
CA PRO A 212 -0.80 10.61 -1.56
C PRO A 212 0.32 10.70 -2.59
N VAL A 213 1.60 10.78 -2.18
CA VAL A 213 2.73 10.84 -3.15
C VAL A 213 2.94 9.53 -3.91
N ARG A 214 2.31 8.45 -3.48
CA ARG A 214 2.27 7.13 -4.14
C ARG A 214 1.02 6.93 -4.99
N ARG A 215 0.28 7.99 -5.31
CA ARG A 215 -0.84 7.87 -6.26
C ARG A 215 -0.33 7.90 -7.69
N ASN A 216 -0.98 7.14 -8.57
CA ASN A 216 -0.66 7.15 -10.01
C ASN A 216 -1.09 8.44 -10.71
N ALA A 217 -2.00 9.20 -10.08
CA ALA A 217 -2.41 10.52 -10.50
C ALA A 217 -2.48 11.45 -9.29
N ILE A 218 -1.91 12.64 -9.43
CA ILE A 218 -1.83 13.65 -8.36
C ILE A 218 -2.35 14.96 -8.96
N ASP A 219 -3.46 15.44 -8.44
CA ASP A 219 -4.07 16.73 -8.81
C ASP A 219 -3.69 17.83 -7.81
N GLU A 220 -4.15 19.06 -8.07
CA GLU A 220 -3.83 20.22 -7.23
C GLU A 220 -4.34 20.05 -5.78
N ALA A 221 -5.53 19.47 -5.60
CA ALA A 221 -6.07 19.17 -4.27
C ALA A 221 -5.18 18.18 -3.51
N THR A 222 -4.68 17.16 -4.19
CA THR A 222 -3.72 16.19 -3.62
C THR A 222 -2.39 16.86 -3.30
N LEU A 223 -1.89 17.78 -4.14
CA LEU A 223 -0.67 18.55 -3.84
C LEU A 223 -0.83 19.42 -2.58
N THR A 224 -1.96 20.12 -2.42
CA THR A 224 -2.25 20.87 -1.19
C THR A 224 -2.31 19.95 0.04
N ALA A 225 -2.89 18.76 -0.10
CA ALA A 225 -2.93 17.78 0.98
C ALA A 225 -1.52 17.25 1.34
N ILE A 226 -0.65 17.05 0.34
CA ILE A 226 0.76 16.67 0.52
C ILE A 226 1.51 17.73 1.33
N ASP A 227 1.37 19.01 0.95
CA ASP A 227 2.04 20.11 1.66
C ASP A 227 1.55 20.22 3.12
N ALA A 228 0.24 20.13 3.32
CA ALA A 228 -0.35 20.17 4.65
C ALA A 228 0.09 18.99 5.52
N ALA A 229 0.17 17.78 4.95
CA ALA A 229 0.65 16.60 5.66
C ALA A 229 2.14 16.71 6.01
N LEU A 230 2.97 17.24 5.09
CA LEU A 230 4.39 17.46 5.34
C LEU A 230 4.63 18.51 6.43
N ALA A 231 3.88 19.61 6.42
CA ALA A 231 3.95 20.63 7.46
C ALA A 231 3.57 20.06 8.84
N ARG A 232 2.48 19.27 8.91
CA ARG A 232 2.11 18.55 10.14
C ARG A 232 3.20 17.58 10.57
N TYR A 233 3.80 16.84 9.64
CA TYR A 233 4.90 15.92 9.95
C TYR A 233 6.11 16.64 10.55
N HIS A 234 6.52 17.77 9.96
CA HIS A 234 7.61 18.59 10.49
C HIS A 234 7.32 19.13 11.88
N HIS A 235 6.08 19.55 12.14
CA HIS A 235 5.67 19.99 13.48
C HIS A 235 5.70 18.85 14.51
N GLU A 236 5.09 17.71 14.19
CA GLU A 236 4.94 16.61 15.15
C GLU A 236 6.24 15.84 15.37
N ARG A 237 7.16 15.80 14.40
CA ARG A 237 8.44 15.07 14.54
C ARG A 237 9.37 15.71 15.58
N GLU A 238 9.17 16.95 16.00
CA GLU A 238 9.97 17.60 17.05
C GLU A 238 10.03 16.80 18.36
N ILE A 239 9.04 15.94 18.62
CA ILE A 239 9.07 14.98 19.74
C ILE A 239 10.35 14.11 19.75
N PHE A 240 10.94 13.82 18.59
CA PHE A 240 12.18 13.04 18.49
C PHE A 240 13.41 13.85 18.93
N VAL A 241 13.38 15.19 18.84
CA VAL A 241 14.40 16.07 19.43
C VAL A 241 14.21 16.13 20.93
N GLU A 242 12.97 16.41 21.38
CA GLU A 242 12.61 16.54 22.80
C GLU A 242 12.91 15.26 23.60
N SER A 243 12.72 14.09 22.98
CA SER A 243 13.01 12.79 23.58
C SER A 243 14.46 12.34 23.44
N VAL A 244 15.35 13.22 22.96
CA VAL A 244 16.80 12.99 22.82
C VAL A 244 17.11 11.79 21.90
N VAL A 245 16.22 11.49 20.96
CA VAL A 245 16.46 10.50 19.90
C VAL A 245 17.24 11.15 18.75
N CYS A 246 16.91 12.40 18.43
CA CYS A 246 17.57 13.23 17.42
C CYS A 246 18.11 14.52 18.04
N PRO A 247 19.12 14.47 18.93
CA PRO A 247 19.58 15.63 19.69
C PRO A 247 20.14 16.76 18.83
N ASN A 248 20.57 16.46 17.60
CA ASN A 248 21.14 17.42 16.66
C ASN A 248 20.14 17.83 15.55
N GLY A 249 18.84 17.62 15.77
CA GLY A 249 17.79 17.92 14.79
C GLY A 249 17.76 16.94 13.61
N PHE A 250 17.17 17.38 12.50
CA PHE A 250 16.80 16.54 11.35
C PHE A 250 17.70 16.72 10.13
N CYS A 251 19.02 16.65 10.33
CA CYS A 251 20.02 16.72 9.25
C CYS A 251 20.11 15.41 8.45
N LEU A 252 18.98 14.98 7.90
CA LEU A 252 18.80 13.70 7.22
C LEU A 252 18.34 13.93 5.78
N PRO A 253 19.25 13.83 4.78
CA PRO A 253 18.96 14.10 3.38
C PRO A 253 17.75 13.37 2.81
N ARG A 254 17.51 12.12 3.27
CA ARG A 254 16.35 11.33 2.86
C ARG A 254 15.02 11.89 3.39
N GLN A 255 14.96 12.43 4.61
CA GLN A 255 13.77 13.13 5.10
C GLN A 255 13.65 14.52 4.50
N HIS A 256 14.76 15.24 4.37
CA HIS A 256 14.77 16.55 3.72
C HIS A 256 14.24 16.47 2.28
N SER A 257 14.52 15.36 1.57
CA SER A 257 14.03 15.14 0.21
C SER A 257 12.51 15.29 0.07
N LEU A 258 11.73 15.04 1.14
CA LEU A 258 10.27 15.16 1.15
C LEU A 258 9.79 16.57 0.79
N THR A 259 10.56 17.60 1.16
CA THR A 259 10.28 19.02 0.83
C THR A 259 10.27 19.30 -0.67
N HIS A 260 10.95 18.46 -1.46
CA HIS A 260 11.03 18.61 -2.91
C HIS A 260 9.90 17.92 -3.65
N TYR A 261 9.06 17.10 -2.98
CA TYR A 261 8.09 16.24 -3.67
C TYR A 261 7.05 17.02 -4.45
N ARG A 262 6.49 18.12 -3.91
CA ARG A 262 5.53 18.95 -4.66
C ARG A 262 6.12 19.44 -5.98
N TYR A 263 7.31 20.05 -5.91
CA TYR A 263 8.02 20.54 -7.09
C TYR A 263 8.29 19.40 -8.08
N LEU A 264 8.80 18.27 -7.59
CA LEU A 264 9.16 17.12 -8.40
C LEU A 264 7.95 16.48 -9.09
N VAL A 265 6.80 16.41 -8.42
CA VAL A 265 5.55 15.94 -9.01
C VAL A 265 5.11 16.86 -10.15
N GLN A 266 5.23 18.17 -9.97
CA GLN A 266 4.88 19.14 -11.02
C GLN A 266 5.84 19.07 -12.23
N GLN A 267 7.12 18.77 -12.00
CA GLN A 267 8.10 18.66 -13.08
C GLN A 267 8.03 17.33 -13.84
N PHE A 268 7.80 16.23 -13.14
CA PHE A 268 7.99 14.89 -13.69
C PHE A 268 6.73 14.01 -13.68
N GLY A 269 5.65 14.48 -13.07
CA GLY A 269 4.43 13.70 -12.86
C GLY A 269 4.50 12.79 -11.63
N ALA A 270 3.62 11.79 -11.59
CA ALA A 270 3.49 10.88 -10.45
C ALA A 270 4.79 10.10 -10.16
N PRO A 271 5.32 10.13 -8.92
CA PRO A 271 6.61 9.51 -8.58
C PRO A 271 6.65 7.99 -8.79
N ASN A 272 5.50 7.31 -8.79
CA ASN A 272 5.42 5.87 -9.04
C ASN A 272 6.06 5.44 -10.36
N GLY A 273 5.98 6.28 -11.41
CA GLY A 273 6.57 6.01 -12.71
C GLY A 273 8.09 6.23 -12.76
N LEU A 274 8.68 6.81 -11.71
CA LEU A 274 10.06 7.32 -11.69
C LEU A 274 10.86 6.82 -10.46
N CYS A 275 10.33 5.82 -9.77
CA CYS A 275 10.93 5.27 -8.57
C CYS A 275 11.95 4.17 -8.88
N SER A 276 12.98 4.04 -8.04
CA SER A 276 13.98 2.97 -8.17
C SER A 276 13.39 1.56 -7.96
N SER A 277 12.15 1.45 -7.49
CA SER A 277 11.44 0.16 -7.40
C SER A 277 11.32 -0.52 -8.76
N ILE A 278 11.20 0.25 -9.84
CA ILE A 278 11.13 -0.26 -11.22
C ILE A 278 12.46 -0.92 -11.59
N THR A 279 13.57 -0.24 -11.33
CA THR A 279 14.92 -0.75 -11.63
C THR A 279 15.29 -1.90 -10.70
N GLU A 280 14.94 -1.86 -9.41
CA GLU A 280 15.16 -2.96 -8.46
C GLU A 280 14.40 -4.23 -8.87
N SER A 281 13.14 -4.09 -9.32
CA SER A 281 12.35 -5.22 -9.85
C SER A 281 12.99 -5.84 -11.10
N LYS A 282 13.47 -5.02 -12.03
CA LYS A 282 14.21 -5.50 -13.22
C LYS A 282 15.53 -6.14 -12.85
N HIS A 283 16.25 -5.60 -11.86
CA HIS A 283 17.50 -6.16 -11.35
C HIS A 283 17.30 -7.57 -10.75
N ILE A 284 16.15 -7.86 -10.12
CA ILE A 284 15.82 -9.22 -9.69
C ILE A 284 15.85 -10.19 -10.89
N LYS A 285 15.15 -9.85 -11.97
CA LYS A 285 15.02 -10.71 -13.16
C LYS A 285 16.30 -10.77 -13.98
N ALA A 286 17.01 -9.66 -14.15
CA ALA A 286 18.19 -9.57 -15.01
C ALA A 286 19.50 -9.95 -14.31
N VAL A 287 19.56 -9.90 -12.97
CA VAL A 287 20.80 -10.13 -12.22
C VAL A 287 20.61 -11.22 -11.16
N LYS A 288 19.71 -11.04 -10.19
CA LYS A 288 19.61 -11.98 -9.05
C LYS A 288 19.20 -13.39 -9.48
N GLN A 289 18.20 -13.51 -10.35
CA GLN A 289 17.72 -14.80 -10.86
C GLN A 289 18.77 -15.51 -11.74
N PRO A 290 19.41 -14.85 -12.75
CA PRO A 290 20.51 -15.43 -13.50
C PRO A 290 21.71 -15.80 -12.62
N TRP A 291 22.08 -14.97 -11.65
CA TRP A 291 23.14 -15.29 -10.70
C TRP A 291 22.83 -16.57 -9.90
N ARG A 292 21.60 -16.70 -9.38
CA ARG A 292 21.14 -17.93 -8.70
C ARG A 292 21.18 -19.17 -9.59
N ARG A 293 20.93 -19.01 -10.91
CA ARG A 293 20.97 -20.08 -11.92
C ARG A 293 22.38 -20.39 -12.44
N SER A 294 23.33 -19.47 -12.28
CA SER A 294 24.71 -19.66 -12.69
C SER A 294 25.47 -20.59 -11.74
N SER A 295 26.65 -21.07 -12.17
CA SER A 295 27.56 -21.80 -11.29
C SER A 295 28.23 -20.92 -10.22
N ARG A 296 28.00 -19.59 -10.25
CA ARG A 296 28.66 -18.55 -9.42
C ARG A 296 30.17 -18.42 -9.63
N TYR A 297 30.74 -19.16 -10.58
CA TYR A 297 32.13 -19.04 -11.01
C TYR A 297 32.16 -18.39 -12.40
N GLU A 298 32.86 -17.26 -12.55
CA GLU A 298 32.83 -16.43 -13.77
C GLU A 298 31.38 -16.16 -14.27
N ALA A 299 30.50 -15.84 -13.33
CA ALA A 299 29.06 -15.88 -13.59
C ALA A 299 28.55 -14.86 -14.60
N LEU A 300 29.28 -13.77 -14.87
CA LEU A 300 28.79 -12.68 -15.73
C LEU A 300 28.44 -13.17 -17.14
N SER A 301 29.32 -13.96 -17.77
CA SER A 301 29.06 -14.52 -19.11
C SER A 301 27.85 -15.46 -19.12
N GLN A 302 27.70 -16.26 -18.07
CA GLN A 302 26.56 -17.16 -17.89
C GLN A 302 25.26 -16.38 -17.71
N MET A 303 25.28 -15.32 -16.89
CA MET A 303 24.12 -14.46 -16.63
C MET A 303 23.67 -13.75 -17.90
N LEU A 304 24.60 -13.20 -18.69
CA LEU A 304 24.32 -12.59 -19.99
C LEU A 304 23.69 -13.60 -20.95
N THR A 305 24.22 -14.83 -21.01
CA THR A 305 23.66 -15.91 -21.85
C THR A 305 22.26 -16.32 -21.41
N ILE A 306 22.00 -16.38 -20.10
CA ILE A 306 20.67 -16.68 -19.56
C ILE A 306 19.68 -15.58 -19.95
N ASN A 307 20.05 -14.31 -19.80
CA ASN A 307 19.21 -13.18 -20.19
C ASN A 307 18.89 -13.20 -21.69
N ASP A 308 19.91 -13.36 -22.54
CA ASP A 308 19.74 -13.44 -24.00
C ASP A 308 18.78 -14.59 -24.40
N ARG A 309 18.89 -15.76 -23.76
CA ARG A 309 17.95 -16.87 -23.98
C ARG A 309 16.53 -16.53 -23.53
N LEU A 310 16.36 -15.91 -22.38
CA LEU A 310 15.04 -15.52 -21.87
C LEU A 310 14.39 -14.48 -22.77
N ASP A 311 15.14 -13.50 -23.26
CA ASP A 311 14.66 -12.47 -24.18
C ASP A 311 14.26 -13.09 -25.54
N LYS A 312 15.08 -13.99 -26.08
CA LYS A 312 14.75 -14.75 -27.30
C LYS A 312 13.48 -15.60 -27.15
N LEU A 313 13.29 -16.25 -26.00
CA LEU A 313 12.08 -17.01 -25.71
C LEU A 313 10.85 -16.11 -25.58
N ALA A 314 10.99 -14.95 -24.93
CA ALA A 314 9.91 -13.97 -24.81
C ALA A 314 9.50 -13.42 -26.18
N ALA A 315 10.46 -13.04 -27.02
CA ALA A 315 10.22 -12.60 -28.39
C ALA A 315 9.55 -13.69 -29.24
N SER A 316 10.05 -14.93 -29.16
CA SER A 316 9.46 -16.07 -29.87
C SER A 316 8.03 -16.33 -29.43
N ARG A 317 7.72 -16.20 -28.12
CA ARG A 317 6.35 -16.38 -27.62
C ARG A 317 5.40 -15.35 -28.20
N VAL A 318 5.82 -14.09 -28.32
CA VAL A 318 4.99 -13.03 -28.95
C VAL A 318 4.76 -13.34 -30.44
N ASP A 319 5.80 -13.74 -31.19
CA ASP A 319 5.67 -14.18 -32.59
C ASP A 319 4.67 -15.35 -32.72
N PHE A 320 4.82 -16.38 -31.89
CA PHE A 320 3.96 -17.56 -31.92
C PHE A 320 2.51 -17.25 -31.52
N MET A 321 2.28 -16.33 -30.57
CA MET A 321 0.94 -15.84 -30.24
C MET A 321 0.31 -15.10 -31.43
N GLN A 322 1.04 -14.18 -32.08
CA GLN A 322 0.54 -13.45 -33.24
C GLN A 322 0.18 -14.37 -34.41
N ARG A 323 0.88 -15.50 -34.52
CA ARG A 323 0.66 -16.52 -35.56
C ARG A 323 -0.39 -17.58 -35.17
N GLY A 324 -1.04 -17.46 -34.00
CA GLY A 324 -2.02 -18.42 -33.50
C GLY A 324 -1.45 -19.81 -33.20
N MET A 325 -0.12 -19.95 -33.11
CA MET A 325 0.56 -21.23 -32.87
C MET A 325 0.44 -21.73 -31.43
N LEU A 326 -0.08 -20.89 -30.54
CA LEU A 326 -0.29 -21.18 -29.13
C LEU A 326 -1.77 -21.36 -28.77
N ASP A 327 -2.69 -21.24 -29.75
CA ASP A 327 -4.12 -21.45 -29.56
C ASP A 327 -4.52 -22.86 -30.04
N GLY A 328 -4.51 -23.82 -29.11
CA GLY A 328 -4.98 -25.18 -29.34
C GLY A 328 -5.03 -26.01 -28.05
N PRO A 329 -5.86 -27.07 -27.98
CA PRO A 329 -5.85 -27.96 -26.82
C PRO A 329 -4.51 -28.70 -26.81
N SER A 330 -3.63 -28.35 -25.88
CA SER A 330 -2.29 -28.94 -25.74
C SER A 330 -2.35 -30.47 -25.80
N ALA A 331 -1.86 -31.03 -26.90
CA ALA A 331 -1.66 -32.47 -27.02
C ALA A 331 -0.60 -32.90 -25.98
N ARG A 332 -1.06 -33.62 -24.95
CA ARG A 332 -0.27 -34.43 -24.00
C ARG A 332 1.09 -33.84 -23.60
N ALA A 333 1.07 -32.93 -22.62
CA ALA A 333 2.26 -32.71 -21.80
C ALA A 333 2.50 -33.99 -20.97
N GLN A 334 3.48 -34.81 -21.38
CA GLN A 334 4.09 -35.78 -20.49
C GLN A 334 4.65 -35.02 -19.29
N VAL A 335 4.25 -35.46 -18.10
CA VAL A 335 4.70 -34.92 -16.82
C VAL A 335 6.21 -35.13 -16.72
N VAL A 336 6.99 -34.12 -17.07
CA VAL A 336 8.36 -33.99 -16.59
C VAL A 336 8.24 -33.62 -15.11
N PRO A 337 8.88 -34.34 -14.17
CA PRO A 337 8.85 -33.95 -12.77
C PRO A 337 9.47 -32.57 -12.66
N ASN A 338 8.71 -31.60 -12.15
CA ASN A 338 9.25 -30.29 -11.80
C ASN A 338 10.48 -30.49 -10.90
N PRO A 339 11.61 -29.78 -11.13
CA PRO A 339 12.62 -29.66 -10.08
C PRO A 339 11.94 -29.12 -8.82
N PRO A 340 12.37 -29.56 -7.62
CA PRO A 340 11.73 -29.13 -6.38
C PRO A 340 11.68 -27.60 -6.35
N PRO A 341 10.54 -27.00 -5.97
CA PRO A 341 10.46 -25.56 -5.84
C PRO A 341 11.58 -25.12 -4.90
N VAL A 342 12.39 -24.17 -5.36
CA VAL A 342 13.18 -23.35 -4.44
C VAL A 342 12.14 -22.76 -3.50
N VAL A 343 12.27 -23.04 -2.21
CA VAL A 343 11.41 -22.53 -1.16
C VAL A 343 11.69 -21.04 -1.02
N ASP A 344 11.18 -20.24 -1.95
CA ASP A 344 10.84 -18.86 -1.67
C ASP A 344 9.56 -18.93 -0.83
N ASN A 345 9.70 -18.69 0.48
CA ASN A 345 8.59 -18.49 1.42
C ASN A 345 7.90 -17.14 1.13
N GLU A 346 7.48 -16.92 -0.11
CA GLU A 346 6.55 -15.88 -0.48
C GLU A 346 5.18 -16.54 -0.46
N GLU A 347 4.49 -16.43 0.68
CA GLU A 347 3.04 -16.64 0.79
C GLU A 347 2.30 -15.53 -0.01
N ASP A 348 2.58 -15.42 -1.31
CA ASP A 348 1.85 -14.54 -2.20
C ASP A 348 0.51 -15.22 -2.53
N ASP A 349 -0.45 -15.05 -1.62
CA ASP A 349 -1.87 -15.24 -1.90
C ASP A 349 -2.25 -14.22 -3.00
N ASP A 350 -2.30 -14.65 -4.27
CA ASP A 350 -2.90 -13.94 -5.44
C ASP A 350 -4.43 -13.82 -5.25
N ASP A 351 -4.81 -13.20 -4.14
CA ASP A 351 -6.16 -13.04 -3.64
C ASP A 351 -6.68 -11.61 -3.84
N GLY A 352 -5.85 -10.75 -4.45
CA GLY A 352 -6.20 -9.45 -5.00
C GLY A 352 -5.21 -8.97 -6.06
N GLY A 353 -5.64 -8.06 -6.93
CA GLY A 353 -4.76 -7.52 -7.98
C GLY A 353 -5.47 -6.71 -9.07
N ALA A 354 -4.66 -6.08 -9.93
CA ALA A 354 -5.10 -5.34 -11.11
C ALA A 354 -6.01 -6.16 -12.04
N ILE A 355 -7.07 -5.54 -12.56
CA ILE A 355 -7.85 -6.07 -13.69
C ILE A 355 -7.98 -5.04 -14.81
N ASP A 356 -8.05 -5.50 -16.06
CA ASP A 356 -8.20 -4.68 -17.27
C ASP A 356 -9.60 -4.85 -17.90
N GLU A 357 -10.65 -4.74 -17.07
CA GLU A 357 -12.05 -4.86 -17.48
C GLU A 357 -12.71 -3.47 -17.68
N ARG A 358 -14.00 -3.41 -18.08
CA ARG A 358 -14.74 -2.14 -18.21
C ARG A 358 -14.82 -1.42 -16.85
N LYS A 359 -14.82 -0.08 -16.87
CA LYS A 359 -14.93 0.76 -15.67
C LYS A 359 -16.33 0.56 -15.04
N ILE A 360 -16.37 -0.02 -13.83
CA ILE A 360 -17.57 -0.17 -12.99
C ILE A 360 -17.24 0.52 -11.66
N LEU A 361 -18.22 1.19 -11.03
CA LEU A 361 -18.02 1.90 -9.75
C LEU A 361 -17.64 0.92 -8.61
N GLY A 362 -18.32 -0.23 -8.57
CA GLY A 362 -18.04 -1.36 -7.71
C GLY A 362 -19.03 -2.50 -8.00
N GLU A 363 -18.62 -3.75 -7.85
CA GLU A 363 -19.51 -4.92 -7.95
C GLU A 363 -19.00 -6.05 -7.05
N VAL A 364 -19.89 -6.72 -6.31
CA VAL A 364 -19.54 -7.90 -5.51
C VAL A 364 -20.27 -9.13 -6.02
N LEU A 365 -19.49 -10.09 -6.51
CA LEU A 365 -20.01 -11.32 -7.13
C LEU A 365 -19.79 -12.53 -6.22
N MET A 366 -20.87 -13.27 -5.98
CA MET A 366 -20.83 -14.56 -5.30
C MET A 366 -19.91 -15.54 -6.05
N SER A 367 -19.15 -16.36 -5.32
CA SER A 367 -18.38 -17.44 -5.95
C SER A 367 -19.29 -18.43 -6.71
N LYS A 368 -18.78 -18.99 -7.82
CA LYS A 368 -19.59 -19.83 -8.73
C LYS A 368 -20.03 -21.17 -8.13
N THR A 369 -19.27 -21.72 -7.18
CA THR A 369 -19.47 -23.09 -6.69
C THR A 369 -19.95 -23.09 -5.24
N PRO A 370 -21.19 -23.53 -4.96
CA PRO A 370 -21.67 -23.66 -3.60
C PRO A 370 -21.00 -24.84 -2.88
N ILE A 371 -20.90 -24.74 -1.56
CA ILE A 371 -20.37 -25.79 -0.69
C ILE A 371 -21.42 -26.90 -0.57
N ARG A 372 -21.05 -28.12 -0.97
CA ARG A 372 -22.01 -29.25 -1.05
C ARG A 372 -22.37 -29.89 0.29
N ARG A 373 -21.56 -29.69 1.33
CA ARG A 373 -21.71 -30.38 2.63
C ARG A 373 -22.74 -29.73 3.58
N TYR A 374 -23.19 -28.51 3.29
CA TYR A 374 -24.15 -27.82 4.14
C TYR A 374 -25.58 -28.30 3.90
N PRO A 375 -26.43 -28.36 4.95
CA PRO A 375 -27.86 -28.54 4.79
C PRO A 375 -28.45 -27.48 3.85
N ARG A 376 -29.45 -27.90 3.08
CA ARG A 376 -30.15 -27.05 2.10
C ARG A 376 -31.46 -26.50 2.61
N ASP A 377 -31.99 -27.04 3.70
CA ASP A 377 -33.15 -26.51 4.40
C ASP A 377 -32.68 -25.43 5.39
N PRO A 378 -33.31 -24.23 5.44
CA PRO A 378 -32.87 -23.15 6.33
C PRO A 378 -32.87 -23.50 7.82
N ILE A 379 -33.83 -24.31 8.29
CA ILE A 379 -33.94 -24.70 9.70
C ILE A 379 -32.83 -25.69 10.06
N ALA A 380 -32.62 -26.70 9.22
CA ALA A 380 -31.51 -27.64 9.39
C ALA A 380 -30.14 -26.95 9.28
N LEU A 381 -30.01 -25.94 8.42
CA LEU A 381 -28.80 -25.13 8.30
C LEU A 381 -28.55 -24.30 9.56
N ALA A 382 -29.59 -23.66 10.10
CA ALA A 382 -29.54 -22.91 11.34
C ALA A 382 -29.04 -23.77 12.50
N GLN A 383 -29.56 -24.98 12.64
CA GLN A 383 -29.12 -25.95 13.65
C GLN A 383 -27.66 -26.38 13.42
N TYR A 384 -27.26 -26.67 12.19
CA TYR A 384 -25.89 -27.09 11.85
C TYR A 384 -24.84 -25.99 12.12
N LEU A 385 -25.23 -24.74 11.96
CA LEU A 385 -24.36 -23.57 12.17
C LEU A 385 -24.37 -23.05 13.61
N ASP A 386 -25.28 -23.54 14.45
CA ASP A 386 -25.58 -22.97 15.78
C ASP A 386 -26.05 -21.51 15.70
N LEU A 387 -26.95 -21.24 14.74
CA LEU A 387 -27.53 -19.93 14.45
C LEU A 387 -29.07 -20.00 14.42
N PRO A 388 -29.74 -20.22 15.57
CA PRO A 388 -31.20 -20.43 15.62
C PRO A 388 -32.04 -19.28 15.05
N GLN A 389 -31.50 -18.06 15.02
CA GLN A 389 -32.13 -16.86 14.47
C GLN A 389 -32.09 -16.78 12.94
N LEU A 390 -31.32 -17.63 12.25
CA LEU A 390 -31.14 -17.54 10.79
C LEU A 390 -32.46 -17.56 10.00
N PRO A 391 -33.45 -18.44 10.28
CA PRO A 391 -34.72 -18.43 9.57
C PRO A 391 -35.47 -17.11 9.77
N THR A 392 -35.51 -16.61 11.01
CA THR A 392 -36.12 -15.33 11.38
C THR A 392 -35.51 -14.17 10.60
N LEU A 393 -34.18 -14.12 10.50
CA LEU A 393 -33.48 -13.09 9.74
C LEU A 393 -33.81 -13.17 8.24
N ILE A 394 -33.92 -14.38 7.67
CA ILE A 394 -34.27 -14.54 6.24
C ILE A 394 -35.67 -13.98 5.97
N ARG A 395 -36.63 -14.28 6.85
CA ARG A 395 -38.02 -13.81 6.71
C ARG A 395 -38.09 -12.28 6.78
N ARG A 396 -37.37 -11.68 7.71
CA ARG A 396 -37.27 -10.22 7.86
C ARG A 396 -36.57 -9.54 6.68
N PHE A 397 -35.50 -10.14 6.17
CA PHE A 397 -34.87 -9.68 4.92
C PHE A 397 -35.86 -9.70 3.76
N LEU A 398 -36.61 -10.80 3.57
CA LEU A 398 -37.61 -10.91 2.51
C LEU A 398 -38.77 -9.92 2.69
N TYR A 399 -39.16 -9.62 3.93
CA TYR A 399 -40.13 -8.55 4.21
C TYR A 399 -39.62 -7.21 3.67
N LEU A 400 -38.38 -6.82 3.98
CA LEU A 400 -37.78 -5.58 3.48
C LEU A 400 -37.70 -5.55 1.94
N GLN A 401 -37.40 -6.68 1.29
CA GLN A 401 -37.40 -6.75 -0.18
C GLN A 401 -38.79 -6.57 -0.80
N ASN A 402 -39.85 -6.96 -0.10
CA ASN A 402 -41.23 -6.79 -0.53
C ASN A 402 -41.80 -5.40 -0.21
N HIS A 403 -41.17 -4.67 0.72
CA HIS A 403 -41.59 -3.37 1.23
C HIS A 403 -40.44 -2.35 1.15
N PRO A 404 -40.04 -1.93 -0.07
CA PRO A 404 -38.97 -0.95 -0.25
C PRO A 404 -39.29 0.44 0.36
N GLU A 405 -40.56 0.72 0.63
CA GLU A 405 -41.03 1.91 1.35
C GLU A 405 -40.82 1.85 2.87
N HIS A 406 -40.42 0.70 3.42
CA HIS A 406 -40.22 0.54 4.85
C HIS A 406 -39.04 1.37 5.35
N ASP A 407 -39.32 2.31 6.24
CA ASP A 407 -38.32 3.14 6.89
C ASP A 407 -37.75 2.42 8.12
N ILE A 408 -36.52 1.90 7.97
CA ILE A 408 -35.81 1.17 9.03
C ILE A 408 -35.46 2.08 10.21
N ASP A 409 -35.25 3.38 9.95
CA ASP A 409 -34.90 4.35 11.00
C ASP A 409 -36.14 4.70 11.85
N ALA A 410 -37.32 4.72 11.23
CA ALA A 410 -38.59 4.92 11.94
C ALA A 410 -39.05 3.66 12.69
N VAL A 411 -38.97 2.49 12.06
CA VAL A 411 -39.37 1.20 12.65
C VAL A 411 -38.28 0.15 12.39
N PRO A 412 -37.45 -0.16 13.41
CA PRO A 412 -36.47 -1.22 13.32
C PRO A 412 -37.05 -2.56 12.89
N LEU A 413 -36.34 -3.26 12.01
CA LEU A 413 -36.80 -4.52 11.40
C LEU A 413 -37.03 -5.63 12.44
N ASP A 414 -36.40 -5.53 13.60
CA ASP A 414 -36.58 -6.48 14.70
C ASP A 414 -37.89 -6.31 15.47
N LEU A 415 -38.60 -5.20 15.27
CA LEU A 415 -39.94 -4.93 15.81
C LEU A 415 -41.06 -5.41 14.87
N VAL A 416 -40.76 -5.72 13.61
CA VAL A 416 -41.75 -6.26 12.67
C VAL A 416 -42.21 -7.64 13.15
N PRO A 417 -43.54 -7.84 13.36
CA PRO A 417 -44.09 -9.14 13.74
C PRO A 417 -43.74 -10.21 12.71
N LEU A 418 -43.36 -11.39 13.20
CA LEU A 418 -42.99 -12.47 12.29
C LEU A 418 -44.17 -13.00 11.48
N ASP A 419 -45.40 -12.81 11.95
CA ASP A 419 -46.60 -13.23 11.21
C ASP A 419 -46.82 -12.39 9.95
N ASP A 420 -46.27 -11.17 9.91
CA ASP A 420 -46.29 -10.28 8.74
C ASP A 420 -45.15 -10.58 7.75
N CYS A 421 -44.15 -11.37 8.18
CA CYS A 421 -43.00 -11.71 7.34
C CYS A 421 -43.28 -12.96 6.48
N PRO A 422 -42.79 -13.01 5.22
CA PRO A 422 -42.91 -14.20 4.38
C PRO A 422 -42.33 -15.46 5.03
N ASP A 423 -42.81 -16.64 4.63
CA ASP A 423 -42.19 -17.90 5.01
C ASP A 423 -40.75 -18.02 4.47
N PRO A 424 -39.86 -18.74 5.17
CA PRO A 424 -38.50 -18.95 4.70
C PRO A 424 -38.48 -19.75 3.39
N PRO A 425 -37.47 -19.52 2.53
CA PRO A 425 -37.36 -20.23 1.25
C PRO A 425 -37.15 -21.73 1.46
N SER A 426 -37.69 -22.56 0.57
CA SER A 426 -37.58 -24.02 0.66
C SER A 426 -36.15 -24.55 0.50
N LYS A 427 -35.24 -23.75 -0.07
CA LYS A 427 -33.87 -24.16 -0.35
C LYS A 427 -32.89 -23.01 -0.27
N ILE A 428 -31.79 -23.25 0.43
CA ILE A 428 -30.64 -22.36 0.54
C ILE A 428 -29.35 -23.05 0.09
N GLN A 429 -28.43 -22.26 -0.47
CA GLN A 429 -27.08 -22.69 -0.84
C GLN A 429 -26.07 -21.80 -0.14
N VAL A 430 -24.98 -22.40 0.37
CA VAL A 430 -23.90 -21.69 1.07
C VAL A 430 -22.68 -21.61 0.17
N PHE A 431 -21.97 -20.48 0.20
CA PHE A 431 -20.79 -20.21 -0.60
C PHE A 431 -19.60 -19.87 0.29
N PRO A 432 -18.36 -20.19 -0.13
CA PRO A 432 -17.16 -19.93 0.67
C PRO A 432 -16.68 -18.46 0.62
N SER A 433 -17.03 -17.73 -0.44
CA SER A 433 -16.49 -16.40 -0.70
C SER A 433 -17.33 -15.61 -1.71
N ALA A 434 -17.12 -14.30 -1.72
CA ALA A 434 -17.49 -13.38 -2.79
C ALA A 434 -16.22 -12.67 -3.33
N ILE A 435 -16.31 -12.08 -4.52
CA ILE A 435 -15.25 -11.28 -5.15
C ILE A 435 -15.77 -9.85 -5.31
N ALA A 436 -15.12 -8.90 -4.68
CA ALA A 436 -15.32 -7.48 -4.93
C ALA A 436 -14.44 -7.02 -6.09
N LYS A 437 -15.01 -6.25 -7.01
CA LYS A 437 -14.31 -5.52 -8.08
C LYS A 437 -14.63 -4.05 -7.91
N PHE A 438 -13.63 -3.20 -7.75
CA PHE A 438 -13.85 -1.78 -7.51
C PHE A 438 -12.73 -0.94 -8.10
N TYR A 439 -13.01 0.34 -8.31
CA TYR A 439 -12.00 1.29 -8.74
C TYR A 439 -11.19 1.78 -7.53
N ALA A 440 -9.87 1.64 -7.59
CA ALA A 440 -8.92 2.16 -6.62
C ALA A 440 -7.81 2.94 -7.35
N PRO A 441 -7.53 4.19 -6.99
CA PRO A 441 -6.48 4.98 -7.64
C PRO A 441 -5.04 4.64 -7.19
N SER A 442 -4.77 3.49 -6.55
CA SER A 442 -3.48 3.13 -5.92
C SER A 442 -2.52 2.27 -6.78
N ASP A 443 -1.26 2.17 -6.34
CA ASP A 443 -0.04 1.57 -6.94
C ASP A 443 -0.21 0.29 -7.79
N GLN A 444 -1.13 -0.62 -7.44
CA GLN A 444 -1.28 -1.93 -8.09
C GLN A 444 -2.53 -2.07 -8.95
N SER A 445 -3.21 -0.95 -9.21
CA SER A 445 -4.46 -0.98 -9.95
C SER A 445 -4.16 -1.10 -11.45
N GLY A 446 -4.95 -1.88 -12.20
CA GLY A 446 -4.68 -2.14 -13.62
C GLY A 446 -4.62 -0.87 -14.46
N VAL A 447 -4.42 -0.99 -15.78
CA VAL A 447 -4.33 0.17 -16.71
C VAL A 447 -5.51 1.15 -16.55
N ARG A 448 -6.64 0.67 -16.00
CA ARG A 448 -7.87 1.42 -15.73
C ARG A 448 -8.16 1.71 -14.25
N GLY A 449 -7.27 1.40 -13.32
CA GLY A 449 -7.46 1.63 -11.89
C GLY A 449 -8.40 0.63 -11.19
N MET A 450 -8.67 -0.54 -11.77
CA MET A 450 -9.55 -1.54 -11.16
C MET A 450 -8.77 -2.57 -10.32
N LEU A 451 -9.29 -2.88 -9.14
CA LEU A 451 -8.82 -3.94 -8.24
C LEU A 451 -9.88 -5.02 -8.08
N ARG A 452 -9.40 -6.25 -7.85
CA ARG A 452 -10.20 -7.38 -7.37
C ARG A 452 -9.77 -7.75 -5.95
N GLU A 453 -10.71 -8.13 -5.10
CA GLU A 453 -10.45 -8.68 -3.76
C GLU A 453 -11.40 -9.84 -3.47
N ARG A 454 -10.88 -10.91 -2.86
CA ARG A 454 -11.73 -12.01 -2.38
C ARG A 454 -12.10 -11.82 -0.91
N ILE A 455 -13.39 -11.80 -0.62
CA ILE A 455 -13.98 -11.77 0.73
C ILE A 455 -14.39 -13.19 1.11
N ARG A 456 -13.97 -13.71 2.27
CA ARG A 456 -14.23 -15.09 2.71
C ARG A 456 -15.12 -15.16 3.95
N ALA A 457 -15.93 -16.22 3.99
CA ALA A 457 -16.67 -16.64 5.17
C ALA A 457 -16.65 -18.17 5.24
N VAL A 458 -15.66 -18.72 5.95
CA VAL A 458 -15.42 -20.17 6.02
C VAL A 458 -15.09 -20.63 7.44
N ARG A 459 -15.64 -21.78 7.86
CA ARG A 459 -15.38 -22.39 9.18
C ARG A 459 -13.98 -22.97 9.34
N SER A 460 -13.24 -23.18 8.26
CA SER A 460 -11.82 -23.57 8.29
C SER A 460 -11.13 -23.05 7.03
N TRP A 461 -10.01 -22.36 7.22
CA TRP A 461 -9.17 -21.85 6.14
C TRP A 461 -7.81 -22.55 6.15
N ARG A 462 -7.43 -23.18 5.03
CA ARG A 462 -6.17 -23.94 4.86
C ARG A 462 -5.93 -24.99 5.97
N GLY A 463 -7.00 -25.64 6.44
CA GLY A 463 -6.93 -26.61 7.55
C GLY A 463 -6.72 -25.96 8.93
N GLY A 464 -6.73 -24.64 9.00
CA GLY A 464 -6.60 -23.84 10.22
C GLY A 464 -7.95 -23.31 10.73
N PRO A 465 -7.88 -22.27 11.58
CA PRO A 465 -9.05 -21.61 12.17
C PRO A 465 -10.06 -21.07 11.13
N PRO A 466 -11.29 -20.73 11.57
CA PRO A 466 -12.24 -20.02 10.73
C PRO A 466 -11.69 -18.70 10.20
N ARG A 467 -12.17 -18.28 9.02
CA ARG A 467 -11.87 -16.99 8.41
C ARG A 467 -13.17 -16.31 7.98
N TYR A 468 -13.44 -15.17 8.61
CA TYR A 468 -14.61 -14.33 8.38
C TYR A 468 -14.11 -12.92 8.18
N ASP A 469 -14.02 -12.52 6.91
CA ASP A 469 -13.47 -11.23 6.50
C ASP A 469 -14.50 -10.12 6.79
N CYS A 470 -13.99 -8.90 7.01
CA CYS A 470 -14.84 -7.71 7.17
C CYS A 470 -15.02 -6.99 5.83
N VAL A 471 -16.09 -6.21 5.73
CA VAL A 471 -16.51 -5.51 4.52
C VAL A 471 -16.98 -4.10 4.83
N PHE A 472 -16.83 -3.21 3.86
CA PHE A 472 -17.56 -1.94 3.83
C PHE A 472 -18.90 -2.15 3.14
N VAL A 473 -19.95 -1.65 3.76
CA VAL A 473 -21.32 -1.63 3.23
C VAL A 473 -21.70 -0.19 2.96
N GLU A 474 -22.44 0.06 1.88
CA GLU A 474 -22.99 1.38 1.57
C GLU A 474 -23.89 1.86 2.71
N GLY A 475 -23.61 3.06 3.20
CA GLY A 475 -24.42 3.79 4.19
C GLY A 475 -25.09 4.98 3.51
N ASP A 476 -24.75 6.20 3.94
CA ASP A 476 -25.21 7.44 3.31
C ASP A 476 -24.29 7.85 2.13
N PRO A 477 -24.74 7.73 0.87
CA PRO A 477 -23.90 8.05 -0.29
C PRO A 477 -23.57 9.54 -0.42
N ASP A 478 -24.28 10.43 0.28
CA ASP A 478 -24.03 11.87 0.24
C ASP A 478 -22.90 12.30 1.19
N LEU A 479 -22.45 11.41 2.09
CA LEU A 479 -21.37 11.68 3.03
C LEU A 479 -20.00 11.22 2.52
N PRO A 480 -18.94 12.03 2.64
CA PRO A 480 -17.63 11.69 2.11
C PRO A 480 -16.88 10.68 2.97
N GLY A 481 -16.12 9.81 2.31
CA GLY A 481 -15.21 8.86 2.95
C GLY A 481 -15.95 7.83 3.80
N PHE A 482 -15.40 7.49 4.96
CA PHE A 482 -16.01 6.49 5.84
C PHE A 482 -17.32 6.96 6.50
N ARG A 483 -17.64 8.26 6.50
CA ARG A 483 -18.92 8.75 7.05
C ARG A 483 -20.13 8.23 6.27
N GLY A 484 -19.95 7.96 4.98
CA GLY A 484 -20.96 7.34 4.12
C GLY A 484 -20.92 5.82 4.09
N LEU A 485 -20.11 5.18 4.94
CA LEU A 485 -19.88 3.74 4.94
C LEU A 485 -20.21 3.12 6.29
N LEU A 486 -20.71 1.90 6.25
CA LEU A 486 -20.85 1.03 7.41
C LEU A 486 -19.78 -0.06 7.36
N ALA A 487 -19.41 -0.61 8.52
CA ALA A 487 -18.48 -1.73 8.62
C ALA A 487 -19.22 -2.97 9.14
N ALA A 488 -18.97 -4.12 8.52
CA ALA A 488 -19.57 -5.38 8.93
C ALA A 488 -18.60 -6.55 8.79
N ARG A 489 -18.80 -7.62 9.56
CA ARG A 489 -18.08 -8.90 9.42
C ARG A 489 -18.99 -9.93 8.80
N VAL A 490 -18.53 -10.57 7.72
CA VAL A 490 -19.34 -11.58 7.02
C VAL A 490 -19.18 -12.94 7.67
N LEU A 491 -20.29 -13.51 8.16
CA LEU A 491 -20.32 -14.83 8.80
C LEU A 491 -20.73 -15.94 7.84
N LEU A 492 -21.57 -15.64 6.85
CA LEU A 492 -22.06 -16.62 5.88
C LEU A 492 -22.37 -15.95 4.55
N PHE A 493 -21.90 -16.51 3.45
CA PHE A 493 -22.42 -16.20 2.12
C PHE A 493 -23.45 -17.24 1.73
N MET A 494 -24.63 -16.79 1.28
CA MET A 494 -25.72 -17.68 0.93
C MET A 494 -26.53 -17.16 -0.25
N SER A 495 -27.25 -18.07 -0.89
CA SER A 495 -28.24 -17.71 -1.91
C SER A 495 -29.44 -18.61 -1.85
N PHE A 496 -30.62 -18.03 -2.09
CA PHE A 496 -31.90 -18.72 -2.14
C PHE A 496 -32.78 -18.08 -3.21
N LYS A 497 -33.86 -18.79 -3.57
CA LYS A 497 -34.87 -18.28 -4.50
C LYS A 497 -36.15 -17.96 -3.77
N TYR A 498 -36.73 -16.80 -4.08
CA TYR A 498 -38.04 -16.38 -3.59
C TYR A 498 -38.78 -15.67 -4.74
N LEU A 499 -40.02 -16.09 -5.00
CA LEU A 499 -40.86 -15.61 -6.13
C LEU A 499 -40.14 -15.57 -7.50
N GLY A 500 -39.28 -16.58 -7.77
CA GLY A 500 -38.53 -16.68 -9.03
C GLY A 500 -37.25 -15.85 -9.09
N ILE A 501 -37.03 -14.94 -8.14
CA ILE A 501 -35.83 -14.11 -8.01
C ILE A 501 -34.78 -14.86 -7.18
N THR A 502 -33.52 -14.78 -7.59
CA THR A 502 -32.38 -15.36 -6.85
C THR A 502 -31.72 -14.25 -6.06
N TYR A 503 -31.69 -14.39 -4.74
CA TYR A 503 -31.08 -13.41 -3.84
C TYR A 503 -29.69 -13.90 -3.43
N PRO A 504 -28.60 -13.28 -3.88
CA PRO A 504 -27.29 -13.41 -3.27
C PRO A 504 -27.23 -12.57 -1.99
N CYS A 505 -27.00 -13.22 -0.85
CA CYS A 505 -27.00 -12.57 0.45
C CYS A 505 -25.75 -12.90 1.29
N ALA A 506 -25.46 -12.01 2.23
CA ALA A 506 -24.48 -12.22 3.28
C ALA A 506 -25.16 -12.10 4.65
N LEU A 507 -24.92 -13.06 5.55
CA LEU A 507 -25.18 -12.89 6.98
C LEU A 507 -24.00 -12.14 7.59
N VAL A 508 -24.27 -11.03 8.25
CA VAL A 508 -23.25 -10.14 8.80
C VAL A 508 -23.46 -9.83 10.27
N THR A 509 -22.41 -9.40 10.94
CA THR A 509 -22.48 -8.67 12.22
C THR A 509 -21.91 -7.28 12.06
N TRP A 510 -22.55 -6.29 12.64
CA TRP A 510 -22.24 -4.88 12.44
C TRP A 510 -21.20 -4.32 13.42
N PHE A 511 -20.62 -3.19 13.03
CA PHE A 511 -19.82 -2.33 13.88
C PHE A 511 -20.32 -0.90 13.79
N SER A 512 -20.52 -0.26 14.93
CA SER A 512 -20.89 1.16 15.06
C SER A 512 -19.65 2.04 15.27
N THR A 513 -19.70 3.27 14.79
CA THR A 513 -18.62 4.25 14.96
C THR A 513 -18.51 4.73 16.40
N ILE A 514 -17.27 4.83 16.90
CA ILE A 514 -16.98 5.43 18.20
C ILE A 514 -16.69 6.92 17.95
N GLY A 515 -17.72 7.75 18.14
CA GLY A 515 -17.68 9.18 17.87
C GLY A 515 -17.81 9.53 16.37
N ASP A 516 -17.77 10.83 16.08
CA ASP A 516 -18.08 11.41 14.75
C ASP A 516 -16.84 11.83 13.96
N GLU A 517 -15.65 11.54 14.50
CA GLU A 517 -14.35 11.88 13.91
C GLU A 517 -13.31 10.76 14.09
N PRO A 518 -12.30 10.67 13.21
CA PRO A 518 -11.16 9.79 13.41
C PRO A 518 -10.42 10.06 14.73
N CYS A 519 -9.73 9.05 15.25
CA CYS A 519 -8.85 9.21 16.41
C CYS A 519 -7.83 10.35 16.15
N PRO A 520 -7.72 11.36 17.03
CA PRO A 520 -6.89 12.54 16.77
C PRO A 520 -5.40 12.23 16.67
N ASP A 521 -4.94 11.17 17.35
CA ASP A 521 -3.52 10.80 17.35
C ASP A 521 -3.13 9.84 16.22
N ILE A 522 -4.07 9.02 15.74
CA ILE A 522 -3.82 7.96 14.76
C ILE A 522 -4.38 8.32 13.37
N GLY A 523 -5.43 9.12 13.30
CA GLY A 523 -6.09 9.52 12.06
C GLY A 523 -6.89 8.41 11.38
N MET A 524 -7.30 7.39 12.15
CA MET A 524 -8.17 6.29 11.71
C MET A 524 -9.52 6.33 12.44
N TRP A 525 -10.59 5.96 11.75
CA TRP A 525 -11.90 5.78 12.37
C TRP A 525 -11.88 4.63 13.38
N MET A 526 -12.62 4.80 14.46
CA MET A 526 -12.77 3.80 15.51
C MET A 526 -14.17 3.21 15.42
N VAL A 527 -14.29 1.90 15.55
CA VAL A 527 -15.56 1.20 15.56
C VAL A 527 -15.62 0.18 16.69
N GLU A 528 -16.78 -0.01 17.28
CA GLU A 528 -17.07 -1.10 18.20
C GLU A 528 -18.12 -2.03 17.61
N PRO A 529 -18.07 -3.34 17.92
CA PRO A 529 -19.08 -4.24 17.44
C PRO A 529 -20.43 -4.00 18.09
N ASP A 530 -21.50 -4.17 17.32
CA ASP A 530 -22.85 -4.01 17.84
C ASP A 530 -23.25 -5.21 18.69
N ILE A 531 -23.73 -4.92 19.90
CA ILE A 531 -24.08 -5.93 20.90
C ILE A 531 -25.52 -5.70 21.37
N ASP A 532 -26.33 -6.76 21.33
CA ASP A 532 -27.71 -6.75 21.83
C ASP A 532 -27.77 -6.68 23.37
N HIS A 533 -28.97 -6.46 23.92
CA HIS A 533 -29.21 -6.45 25.38
C HIS A 533 -28.80 -7.74 26.11
N ARG A 534 -28.51 -8.84 25.40
CA ARG A 534 -28.06 -10.12 25.95
C ARG A 534 -26.55 -10.33 25.80
N GLY A 535 -25.81 -9.34 25.32
CA GLY A 535 -24.36 -9.44 25.13
C GLY A 535 -23.95 -10.19 23.85
N ARG A 536 -24.86 -10.42 22.90
CA ARG A 536 -24.58 -11.13 21.64
C ARG A 536 -24.43 -10.14 20.49
N ARG A 537 -23.64 -10.51 19.48
CA ARG A 537 -23.50 -9.72 18.26
C ARG A 537 -24.85 -9.52 17.56
N VAL A 538 -25.18 -8.28 17.21
CA VAL A 538 -26.30 -7.98 16.32
C VAL A 538 -26.00 -8.57 14.95
N MET A 539 -26.99 -9.24 14.36
CA MET A 539 -26.85 -9.94 13.07
C MET A 539 -27.96 -9.56 12.13
N ASP A 540 -27.60 -9.34 10.86
CA ASP A 540 -28.55 -9.10 9.78
C ASP A 540 -28.16 -9.84 8.50
N ILE A 541 -29.13 -9.93 7.59
CA ILE A 541 -28.91 -10.42 6.24
C ILE A 541 -28.98 -9.22 5.31
N ILE A 542 -27.91 -9.02 4.54
CA ILE A 542 -27.81 -7.98 3.53
C ILE A 542 -27.69 -8.60 2.14
N HIS A 543 -28.15 -7.86 1.13
CA HIS A 543 -27.91 -8.22 -0.26
C HIS A 543 -26.43 -8.02 -0.61
N LEU A 544 -25.87 -8.82 -1.53
CA LEU A 544 -24.46 -8.66 -1.91
C LEU A 544 -24.16 -7.30 -2.56
N ASP A 545 -25.14 -6.71 -3.25
CA ASP A 545 -24.97 -5.44 -3.96
C ASP A 545 -24.75 -4.25 -3.02
N THR A 546 -25.09 -4.37 -1.73
CA THR A 546 -24.79 -3.31 -0.74
C THR A 546 -23.35 -3.35 -0.26
N ILE A 547 -22.63 -4.46 -0.51
CA ILE A 547 -21.23 -4.61 -0.14
C ILE A 547 -20.38 -3.93 -1.22
N LEU A 548 -19.47 -3.05 -0.80
CA LEU A 548 -18.56 -2.37 -1.72
C LEU A 548 -17.27 -3.17 -1.92
N ARG A 549 -16.59 -3.53 -0.82
CA ARG A 549 -15.28 -4.21 -0.81
C ARG A 549 -14.89 -4.71 0.58
N GLY A 550 -13.72 -5.33 0.70
CA GLY A 550 -13.16 -5.71 1.99
C GLY A 550 -12.86 -4.50 2.89
N ALA A 551 -13.06 -4.66 4.19
CA ALA A 551 -12.62 -3.71 5.22
C ALA A 551 -11.58 -4.36 6.11
N HIS A 552 -10.48 -3.65 6.38
CA HIS A 552 -9.46 -4.13 7.30
C HIS A 552 -9.59 -3.45 8.66
N LEU A 553 -9.83 -4.26 9.69
CA LEU A 553 -9.96 -3.82 11.09
C LEU A 553 -8.74 -4.25 11.89
N ILE A 554 -8.18 -3.33 12.68
CA ILE A 554 -7.08 -3.62 13.61
C ILE A 554 -7.57 -3.37 15.03
N GLY A 555 -7.35 -4.30 15.97
CA GLY A 555 -7.81 -4.14 17.35
C GLY A 555 -7.18 -2.92 18.04
N ILE A 556 -7.97 -2.20 18.86
CA ILE A 556 -7.47 -1.14 19.74
C ILE A 556 -6.88 -1.78 20.99
N TYR A 557 -5.56 -1.75 21.14
CA TYR A 557 -4.84 -2.48 22.18
C TYR A 557 -4.82 -1.76 23.53
N GLY A 558 -4.85 -0.43 23.52
CA GLY A 558 -4.65 0.38 24.72
C GLY A 558 -3.27 0.17 25.36
N LYS A 559 -3.18 0.33 26.68
CA LYS A 559 -1.91 0.28 27.43
C LYS A 559 -1.51 -1.13 27.90
N ALA A 560 -2.38 -2.11 27.73
CA ALA A 560 -2.14 -3.47 28.21
C ALA A 560 -1.25 -4.26 27.24
N TYR A 561 -0.52 -5.23 27.80
CA TYR A 561 0.29 -6.17 27.02
C TYR A 561 -0.59 -7.27 26.45
N LEU A 562 -0.34 -7.64 25.20
CA LEU A 562 -1.05 -8.73 24.56
C LEU A 562 -0.52 -10.08 25.08
N PRO A 563 -1.41 -11.06 25.38
CA PRO A 563 -0.99 -12.40 25.81
C PRO A 563 -0.04 -13.06 24.81
N ARG A 564 0.97 -13.81 25.28
CA ARG A 564 1.99 -14.44 24.43
C ARG A 564 1.44 -15.40 23.38
N HIS A 565 0.30 -16.03 23.66
CA HIS A 565 -0.33 -17.03 22.79
C HIS A 565 -1.57 -16.48 22.06
N PHE A 566 -1.73 -15.16 22.03
CA PHE A 566 -2.83 -14.53 21.31
C PHE A 566 -2.68 -14.78 19.80
N LYS A 567 -3.77 -15.23 19.15
CA LYS A 567 -3.76 -15.53 17.72
C LYS A 567 -4.52 -14.46 16.95
N HIS A 568 -4.00 -14.10 15.77
CA HIS A 568 -4.69 -13.22 14.82
C HIS A 568 -6.13 -13.65 14.47
N SER A 569 -6.41 -14.97 14.50
CA SER A 569 -7.76 -15.51 14.27
C SER A 569 -8.78 -15.06 15.31
N ASP A 570 -8.31 -14.69 16.51
CA ASP A 570 -9.15 -14.37 17.65
C ASP A 570 -9.38 -12.84 17.76
N THR A 571 -8.69 -12.04 16.96
CA THR A 571 -8.69 -10.57 17.05
C THR A 571 -10.09 -9.98 16.92
N LEU A 572 -10.82 -10.35 15.87
CA LEU A 572 -12.17 -9.81 15.63
C LEU A 572 -13.20 -10.25 16.69
N ASP A 573 -12.87 -11.26 17.51
CA ASP A 573 -13.74 -11.82 18.54
C ASP A 573 -13.39 -11.34 19.96
N ARG A 574 -12.14 -10.91 20.20
CA ARG A 574 -11.63 -10.60 21.54
C ARG A 574 -11.49 -9.12 21.86
N PHE A 575 -11.35 -8.25 20.86
CA PHE A 575 -11.24 -6.81 21.07
C PHE A 575 -12.62 -6.15 21.17
N LYS A 576 -12.69 -5.11 22.01
CA LYS A 576 -13.91 -4.32 22.21
C LYS A 576 -14.11 -3.26 21.14
N ALA A 577 -13.01 -2.77 20.56
CA ALA A 577 -13.00 -1.72 19.56
C ALA A 577 -11.87 -1.94 18.57
N PHE A 578 -12.00 -1.36 17.39
CA PHE A 578 -11.12 -1.54 16.24
C PHE A 578 -10.87 -0.22 15.51
N TYR A 579 -9.67 -0.06 14.98
CA TYR A 579 -9.36 0.95 13.98
C TYR A 579 -9.71 0.45 12.57
N ILE A 580 -10.39 1.29 11.80
CA ILE A 580 -10.58 1.11 10.35
C ILE A 580 -9.28 1.49 9.66
N ASN A 581 -8.59 0.50 9.09
CA ASN A 581 -7.31 0.71 8.46
C ASN A 581 -7.45 1.30 7.05
N LYS A 582 -7.40 2.63 6.96
CA LYS A 582 -7.42 3.39 5.70
C LYS A 582 -6.18 3.18 4.79
N TYR A 583 -5.15 2.48 5.29
CA TYR A 583 -3.91 2.22 4.56
C TYR A 583 -3.85 0.80 3.98
N ALA A 584 -4.85 -0.05 4.23
CA ALA A 584 -4.83 -1.44 3.76
C ALA A 584 -4.87 -1.57 2.22
N GLU A 585 -5.31 -0.51 1.53
CA GLU A 585 -5.49 -0.40 0.07
C GLU A 585 -4.22 -0.09 -0.73
#